data_AF-A0A8S4RRF1-F1
#
_entry.id   AF-A0A8S4RRF1-F1
#
_cell.length_a   1.000
_cell.length_b   1.000
_cell.length_c   1.000
_cell.angle_alpha   90.00
_cell.angle_beta   90.00
_cell.angle_gamma   90.00
#
_symmetry.space_group_name_H-M   'P 1'
#
loop_
_entity.id
_entity.type
_entity.pdbx_description
1 polymer ?
#
loop_
_entity_poly.entity_id
_entity_poly.type
_entity_poly.pdbx_seq_one_letter_code
_entity_poly.pdbx_strand_id
1 'polypeptide(L)'
;MSVSRAEVLRLYKDMLLYSKTLKFTDVLYYKRRVSSEFKRNKSLDKPEDVNYAYKKGAALLQRGSFIRGSGPGGSAVNKNSNCVVLTHIPTGTVIKCHISRSQDENRKLAREMLKTKLDKMLNGENSVTAQMRRIEEQKYKKYDYKKKKRAQLKEEWKKREGLE
;
A
#
# COMPACT_ATOMS: atom_id res chain seq x y z
N MET A 1 -25.39 8.32 21.77
CA MET A 1 -24.67 9.50 22.29
C MET A 1 -24.35 10.43 21.13
N SER A 2 -24.94 11.63 21.10
CA SER A 2 -24.65 12.64 20.07
C SER A 2 -23.27 13.23 20.33
N VAL A 3 -22.37 13.10 19.36
CA VAL A 3 -21.02 13.65 19.46
C VAL A 3 -21.10 15.17 19.46
N SER A 4 -20.42 15.79 20.43
CA SER A 4 -20.36 17.25 20.56
C SER A 4 -19.26 17.85 19.68
N ARG A 5 -19.44 19.11 19.28
CA ARG A 5 -18.41 19.90 18.59
C ARG A 5 -17.07 19.93 19.34
N ALA A 6 -17.11 19.87 20.68
CA ALA A 6 -15.91 19.82 21.53
C ALA A 6 -15.12 18.51 21.38
N GLU A 7 -15.79 17.38 21.14
CA GLU A 7 -15.14 16.09 20.86
C GLU A 7 -14.48 16.08 19.49
N VAL A 8 -15.12 16.71 18.50
CA VAL A 8 -14.52 16.92 17.16
C VAL A 8 -13.24 17.77 17.26
N LEU A 9 -13.24 18.84 18.05
CA LEU A 9 -12.04 19.67 18.27
C LEU A 9 -10.92 18.91 18.99
N ARG A 10 -11.25 18.08 19.98
CA ARG A 10 -10.28 17.20 20.65
C ARG A 10 -9.66 16.20 19.68
N LEU A 11 -10.48 15.56 18.86
CA LEU A 11 -10.05 14.65 17.81
C LEU A 11 -9.05 15.30 16.84
N TYR A 12 -9.30 16.55 16.42
CA TYR A 12 -8.35 17.27 15.56
C TYR A 12 -7.01 17.55 16.24
N LYS A 13 -7.01 17.88 17.54
CA LYS A 13 -5.77 18.03 18.32
C LYS A 13 -4.99 16.71 18.38
N ASP A 14 -5.69 15.61 18.63
CA ASP A 14 -5.08 14.27 18.70
C ASP A 14 -4.49 13.86 17.35
N MET A 15 -5.17 14.16 16.24
CA MET A 15 -4.63 13.95 14.90
C MET A 15 -3.36 14.76 14.64
N LEU A 16 -3.34 16.04 15.04
CA LEU A 16 -2.13 16.87 14.93
C LEU A 16 -0.98 16.33 15.81
N LEU A 17 -1.28 15.77 16.98
CA LEU A 17 -0.31 15.12 17.83
C LEU A 17 0.23 13.84 17.18
N TYR A 18 -0.67 13.01 16.63
CA TYR A 18 -0.34 11.79 15.90
C TYR A 18 0.58 12.05 14.71
N SER A 19 0.46 13.21 14.06
CA SER A 19 1.34 13.59 12.95
C SER A 19 2.84 13.54 13.30
N LYS A 20 3.20 13.74 14.58
CA LYS A 20 4.58 13.65 15.08
C LYS A 20 5.13 12.22 15.09
N THR A 21 4.25 11.23 15.08
CA THR A 21 4.59 9.80 15.13
C THR A 21 4.59 9.12 13.75
N LEU A 22 4.25 9.86 12.69
CA LEU A 22 4.24 9.36 11.32
C LEU A 22 5.67 9.09 10.84
N LYS A 23 5.93 7.84 10.40
CA LYS A 23 7.25 7.42 9.87
C LYS A 23 7.31 7.32 8.36
N PHE A 24 6.17 7.16 7.69
CA PHE A 24 6.08 6.81 6.27
C PHE A 24 5.20 7.76 5.46
N THR A 25 4.84 8.91 6.04
CA THR A 25 3.97 9.91 5.42
C THR A 25 4.60 11.28 5.62
N ASP A 26 4.51 12.13 4.59
CA ASP A 26 4.91 13.52 4.71
C ASP A 26 4.07 14.22 5.81
N VAL A 27 4.76 14.66 6.85
CA VAL A 27 4.18 15.27 8.05
C VAL A 27 3.49 16.60 7.71
N LEU A 28 4.05 17.39 6.80
CA LEU A 28 3.47 18.67 6.37
C LEU A 28 2.20 18.44 5.56
N TYR A 29 2.23 17.48 4.64
CA TYR A 29 1.03 17.07 3.88
C TYR A 29 -0.10 16.62 4.81
N TYR A 30 0.21 15.75 5.79
CA TYR A 30 -0.79 15.27 6.76
C TYR A 30 -1.38 16.43 7.57
N LYS A 31 -0.53 17.31 8.13
CA LYS A 31 -0.98 18.49 8.89
C LYS A 31 -1.85 19.42 8.04
N ARG A 32 -1.47 19.68 6.78
CA ARG A 32 -2.25 20.50 5.84
C ARG A 32 -3.62 19.88 5.58
N ARG A 33 -3.68 18.57 5.32
CA ARG A 33 -4.95 17.87 5.08
C ARG A 33 -5.88 17.93 6.29
N VAL A 34 -5.38 17.61 7.48
CA VAL A 34 -6.17 17.67 8.73
C VAL A 34 -6.68 19.09 8.97
N SER A 35 -5.83 20.10 8.75
CA SER A 35 -6.19 21.52 8.89
C SER A 35 -7.22 21.98 7.85
N SER A 36 -7.11 21.52 6.60
CA SER A 36 -8.05 21.86 5.52
C SER A 36 -9.42 21.25 5.74
N GLU A 37 -9.49 19.96 6.11
CA GLU A 37 -10.75 19.31 6.47
C GLU A 37 -11.40 20.00 7.68
N PHE A 38 -10.61 20.40 8.68
CA PHE A 38 -11.12 21.16 9.82
C PHE A 38 -11.70 22.53 9.41
N LYS A 39 -11.01 23.27 8.54
CA LYS A 39 -11.48 24.58 8.06
C LYS A 39 -12.79 24.46 7.28
N ARG A 40 -12.93 23.43 6.42
CA ARG A 40 -14.17 23.12 5.69
C ARG A 40 -15.33 22.79 6.62
N ASN A 41 -15.01 22.13 7.74
CA ASN A 41 -15.95 21.65 8.75
C ASN A 41 -16.20 22.66 9.88
N LYS A 42 -15.70 23.90 9.76
CA LYS A 42 -15.73 24.91 10.84
C LYS A 42 -17.16 25.34 11.20
N SER A 43 -18.07 25.34 10.23
CA SER A 43 -19.48 25.73 10.33
C SER A 43 -20.44 24.53 10.32
N LEU A 44 -20.00 23.39 10.85
CA LEU A 44 -20.86 22.22 11.03
C LEU A 44 -21.76 22.41 12.25
N ASP A 45 -23.03 22.72 12.01
CA ASP A 45 -24.02 22.94 13.06
C ASP A 45 -25.03 21.78 13.19
N LYS A 46 -25.20 20.98 12.12
CA LYS A 46 -26.13 19.85 12.11
C LYS A 46 -25.56 18.65 12.88
N PRO A 47 -26.31 18.06 13.84
CA PRO A 47 -25.81 16.95 14.67
C PRO A 47 -25.36 15.72 13.88
N GLU A 48 -26.02 15.44 12.76
CA GLU A 48 -25.70 14.31 11.88
C GLU A 48 -24.36 14.51 11.18
N ASP A 49 -24.13 15.71 10.64
CA ASP A 49 -22.89 16.05 9.95
C ASP A 49 -21.70 16.14 10.92
N VAL A 50 -21.93 16.60 12.16
CA VAL A 50 -20.95 16.58 13.25
C VAL A 50 -20.55 15.14 13.59
N ASN A 51 -21.53 14.24 13.72
CA ASN A 51 -21.27 12.82 13.98
C ASN A 51 -20.56 12.14 12.80
N TYR A 52 -20.92 12.50 11.57
CA TYR A 52 -20.25 12.02 10.36
C TYR A 52 -18.79 12.46 10.31
N ALA A 53 -18.52 13.75 10.55
CA ALA A 53 -17.16 14.30 10.58
C ALA A 53 -16.31 13.66 11.70
N TYR A 54 -16.90 13.43 12.87
CA TYR A 54 -16.25 12.73 13.97
C TYR A 54 -15.87 11.29 13.61
N LYS A 55 -16.82 10.51 13.08
CA LYS A 55 -16.56 9.12 12.62
C LYS A 55 -15.48 9.08 11.55
N LYS A 56 -15.54 9.99 10.57
CA LYS A 56 -14.55 10.13 9.51
C LYS A 56 -13.16 10.43 10.09
N GLY A 57 -13.04 11.38 11.01
CA GLY A 57 -11.76 11.73 11.65
C GLY A 57 -11.22 10.63 12.58
N ALA A 58 -12.10 9.95 13.33
CA ALA A 58 -11.73 8.84 14.20
C ALA A 58 -11.15 7.66 13.40
N ALA A 59 -11.69 7.40 12.21
CA ALA A 59 -11.13 6.40 11.28
C ALA A 59 -9.71 6.76 10.81
N LEU A 60 -9.34 8.05 10.76
CA LEU A 60 -7.98 8.51 10.45
C LEU A 60 -6.99 8.28 11.61
N LEU A 61 -7.48 8.07 12.84
CA LEU A 61 -6.68 7.67 13.99
C LEU A 61 -6.64 6.14 14.18
N GLN A 62 -7.52 5.38 13.51
CA GLN A 62 -7.53 3.93 13.64
C GLN A 62 -6.25 3.34 13.05
N ARG A 63 -5.34 2.98 13.96
CA ARG A 63 -4.23 2.05 13.75
C ARG A 63 -4.74 0.83 12.98
N GLY A 64 -3.90 0.29 12.10
CA GLY A 64 -4.17 -0.92 11.32
C GLY A 64 -4.91 -1.96 12.17
N SER A 65 -6.12 -2.30 11.74
CA SER A 65 -6.99 -3.22 12.45
C SER A 65 -6.49 -4.64 12.20
N PHE A 66 -6.36 -5.43 13.26
CA PHE A 66 -6.10 -6.85 13.16
C PHE A 66 -7.45 -7.54 13.00
N ILE A 67 -7.58 -8.31 11.92
CA ILE A 67 -8.76 -9.14 11.70
C ILE A 67 -8.37 -10.60 11.87
N ARG A 68 -9.34 -11.45 12.18
CA ARG A 68 -9.13 -12.90 12.10
C ARG A 68 -8.93 -13.28 10.64
N GLY A 69 -8.06 -14.25 10.38
CA GLY A 69 -7.94 -14.85 9.06
C GLY A 69 -9.29 -15.44 8.63
N SER A 70 -9.64 -15.29 7.35
CA SER A 70 -10.82 -15.92 6.76
C SER A 70 -10.34 -16.78 5.59
N GLY A 71 -10.67 -18.07 5.60
CA GLY A 71 -10.27 -19.03 4.57
C GLY A 71 -10.39 -20.49 5.03
N PRO A 72 -10.18 -21.46 4.12
CA PRO A 72 -10.17 -22.89 4.44
C PRO A 72 -8.90 -23.21 5.24
N GLY A 73 -8.98 -22.98 6.55
CA GLY A 73 -7.97 -23.34 7.52
C GLY A 73 -8.69 -23.81 8.77
N GLY A 74 -8.20 -24.90 9.37
CA GLY A 74 -8.80 -25.46 10.57
C GLY A 74 -8.82 -24.48 11.75
N SER A 75 -9.15 -24.98 12.93
CA SER A 75 -9.35 -24.19 14.17
C SER A 75 -8.25 -23.14 14.46
N ALA A 76 -7.01 -23.36 14.02
CA ALA A 76 -5.91 -22.43 14.20
C ALA A 76 -6.08 -21.09 13.43
N VAL A 77 -6.64 -21.10 12.21
CA VAL A 77 -6.81 -19.88 11.38
C VAL A 77 -7.96 -19.02 11.91
N ASN A 78 -9.02 -19.66 12.41
CA ASN A 78 -10.16 -18.95 12.98
C ASN A 78 -9.88 -18.39 14.39
N LYS A 79 -8.97 -19.02 15.15
CA LYS A 79 -8.60 -18.56 16.51
C LYS A 79 -7.54 -17.47 16.50
N ASN A 80 -6.57 -17.52 15.59
CA ASN A 80 -5.44 -16.59 15.59
C ASN A 80 -5.74 -15.31 14.79
N SER A 81 -5.52 -14.14 15.38
CA SER A 81 -5.71 -12.83 14.72
C SER A 81 -4.41 -12.32 14.06
N ASN A 82 -3.83 -13.15 13.19
CA ASN A 82 -2.57 -12.88 12.50
C ASN A 82 -2.73 -12.06 11.20
N CYS A 83 -3.95 -11.87 10.69
CA CYS A 83 -4.20 -11.07 9.49
C CYS A 83 -4.06 -9.57 9.79
N VAL A 84 -3.28 -8.88 8.97
CA VAL A 84 -2.99 -7.46 9.12
C VAL A 84 -3.71 -6.68 8.03
N VAL A 85 -4.53 -5.71 8.43
CA VAL A 85 -5.11 -4.72 7.52
C VAL A 85 -4.40 -3.39 7.73
N LEU A 86 -3.77 -2.88 6.67
CA LEU A 86 -3.19 -1.55 6.64
C LEU A 86 -3.98 -0.66 5.70
N THR A 87 -4.41 0.49 6.21
CA THR A 87 -5.08 1.52 5.43
C THR A 87 -4.16 2.73 5.32
N HIS A 88 -3.77 3.07 4.10
CA HIS A 88 -3.15 4.36 3.84
C HIS A 88 -4.24 5.43 3.75
N ILE A 89 -4.45 6.06 4.91
CA ILE A 89 -5.47 7.07 5.14
C ILE A 89 -5.50 8.19 4.07
N PRO A 90 -4.36 8.76 3.63
CA PRO A 90 -4.37 9.79 2.60
C PRO A 90 -5.01 9.36 1.27
N THR A 91 -4.67 8.18 0.78
CA THR A 91 -5.09 7.71 -0.54
C THR A 91 -6.31 6.79 -0.48
N GLY A 92 -6.79 6.47 0.73
CA GLY A 92 -7.84 5.47 0.95
C GLY A 92 -7.41 4.05 0.57
N THR A 93 -6.12 3.81 0.31
CA THR A 93 -5.64 2.51 -0.17
C THR A 93 -5.60 1.52 0.98
N VAL A 94 -6.41 0.47 0.89
CA VAL A 94 -6.43 -0.63 1.86
C VAL A 94 -5.61 -1.81 1.31
N ILE A 95 -4.75 -2.36 2.17
CA ILE A 95 -4.01 -3.60 1.94
C ILE A 95 -4.37 -4.57 3.06
N LYS A 96 -4.70 -5.80 2.68
CA LYS A 96 -4.89 -6.93 3.60
C LYS A 96 -3.76 -7.92 3.35
N CYS A 97 -3.10 -8.38 4.41
CA CYS A 97 -2.01 -9.35 4.33
C CYS A 97 -2.24 -10.49 5.33
N HIS A 98 -2.33 -11.71 4.80
CA HIS A 98 -2.43 -12.95 5.55
C HIS A 98 -1.66 -14.03 4.79
N ILE A 99 -0.32 -13.95 4.87
CA ILE A 99 0.60 -14.84 4.14
C ILE A 99 1.25 -15.80 5.12
N SER A 100 1.81 -15.27 6.21
CA SER A 100 2.47 -16.03 7.25
C SER A 100 1.58 -16.27 8.46
N ARG A 101 1.96 -17.27 9.27
CA ARG A 101 1.42 -17.49 10.62
C ARG A 101 1.86 -16.38 11.59
N SER A 102 2.97 -15.70 11.31
CA SER A 102 3.49 -14.60 12.12
C SER A 102 2.85 -13.25 11.78
N GLN A 103 2.32 -12.57 12.80
CA GLN A 103 1.72 -11.24 12.66
C GLN A 103 2.76 -10.17 12.28
N ASP A 104 3.97 -10.25 12.81
CA ASP A 104 5.02 -9.27 12.53
C ASP A 104 5.55 -9.39 11.10
N GLU A 105 5.65 -10.60 10.59
CA GLU A 105 5.99 -10.86 9.19
C GLU A 105 4.90 -10.32 8.28
N ASN A 106 3.62 -10.62 8.56
CA ASN A 106 2.49 -10.06 7.83
C ASN A 106 2.47 -8.52 7.90
N ARG A 107 2.90 -7.91 9.01
CA ARG A 107 3.00 -6.45 9.14
C ARG A 107 4.12 -5.87 8.29
N LYS A 108 5.27 -6.54 8.17
CA LYS A 108 6.37 -6.13 7.27
C LYS A 108 5.93 -6.23 5.81
N LEU A 109 5.38 -7.37 5.41
CA LEU A 109 4.89 -7.62 4.06
C LEU A 109 3.79 -6.63 3.67
N ALA A 110 2.80 -6.40 4.54
CA ALA A 110 1.75 -5.42 4.29
C ALA A 110 2.29 -4.01 4.02
N ARG A 111 3.37 -3.59 4.70
CA ARG A 111 4.01 -2.29 4.44
C ARG A 111 4.72 -2.25 3.10
N GLU A 112 5.44 -3.30 2.73
CA GLU A 112 6.12 -3.39 1.42
C GLU A 112 5.12 -3.38 0.26
N MET A 113 4.04 -4.14 0.39
CA MET A 113 2.93 -4.14 -0.57
C MET A 113 2.30 -2.75 -0.69
N LEU A 114 2.07 -2.07 0.45
CA LEU A 114 1.52 -0.73 0.46
C LEU A 114 2.46 0.28 -0.22
N LYS A 115 3.76 0.24 0.08
CA LYS A 115 4.78 1.09 -0.55
C LYS A 115 4.80 0.89 -2.06
N THR A 116 4.82 -0.36 -2.51
CA THR A 116 4.83 -0.70 -3.94
C THR A 116 3.56 -0.22 -4.64
N LYS A 117 2.40 -0.37 -4.00
CA LYS A 117 1.12 0.10 -4.56
C LYS A 117 1.06 1.62 -4.64
N LEU A 118 1.56 2.33 -3.64
CA LEU A 118 1.65 3.79 -3.66
C LEU A 118 2.63 4.30 -4.71
N ASP A 119 3.80 3.66 -4.85
CA ASP A 119 4.79 4.00 -5.87
C ASP A 119 4.23 3.84 -7.28
N LYS A 120 3.54 2.72 -7.56
CA LYS A 120 2.83 2.53 -8.83
C LYS A 120 1.76 3.59 -9.09
N MET A 121 1.03 4.01 -8.05
CA MET A 121 -0.05 4.99 -8.19
C MET A 121 0.48 6.42 -8.44
N LEU A 122 1.60 6.79 -7.82
CA LEU A 122 2.18 8.13 -7.93
C LEU A 122 3.08 8.26 -9.17
N ASN A 123 3.93 7.26 -9.41
CA ASN A 123 4.98 7.34 -10.43
C ASN A 123 4.63 6.59 -11.72
N GLY A 124 3.60 5.72 -11.71
CA GLY A 124 3.11 5.02 -12.91
C GLY A 124 4.22 4.27 -13.64
N GLU A 125 4.51 4.72 -14.87
CA GLU A 125 5.59 4.20 -15.72
C GLU A 125 6.99 4.40 -15.16
N ASN A 126 7.17 5.39 -14.29
CA ASN A 126 8.42 5.66 -13.58
C ASN A 126 8.48 4.93 -12.23
N SER A 127 7.50 4.08 -11.89
CA SER A 127 7.58 3.27 -10.68
C SER A 127 8.79 2.33 -10.72
N VAL A 128 9.35 2.03 -9.55
CA VAL A 128 10.52 1.15 -9.42
C VAL A 128 10.27 -0.19 -10.10
N THR A 129 9.07 -0.73 -9.93
CA THR A 129 8.66 -2.00 -10.56
C THR A 129 8.63 -1.93 -12.09
N ALA A 130 8.17 -0.83 -12.67
CA ALA A 130 8.13 -0.66 -14.12
C ALA A 130 9.54 -0.49 -14.70
N GLN A 131 10.41 0.25 -14.00
CA GLN A 131 11.83 0.39 -14.38
C GLN A 131 12.56 -0.96 -14.35
N MET A 132 12.38 -1.75 -13.28
CA MET A 132 12.98 -3.09 -13.19
C MET A 132 12.53 -4.01 -14.33
N ARG A 133 11.23 -4.00 -14.64
CA ARG A 133 10.69 -4.78 -15.77
C ARG A 133 11.32 -4.39 -17.10
N ARG A 134 11.49 -3.09 -17.38
CA ARG A 134 12.18 -2.61 -18.60
C ARG A 134 13.62 -3.13 -18.68
N ILE A 135 14.34 -3.10 -17.57
CA ILE A 135 15.73 -3.60 -17.50
C ILE A 135 15.77 -5.11 -17.77
N GLU A 136 14.88 -5.89 -17.16
CA GLU A 136 14.78 -7.34 -17.40
C GLU A 136 14.42 -7.67 -18.84
N GLU A 137 13.43 -6.99 -19.42
CA GLU A 137 13.05 -7.18 -20.82
C GLU A 137 14.22 -6.88 -21.78
N GLN A 138 14.99 -5.83 -21.52
CA GLN A 138 16.20 -5.52 -22.29
C GLN A 138 17.28 -6.61 -22.16
N LYS A 139 17.50 -7.11 -20.94
CA LYS A 139 18.43 -8.22 -20.69
C LYS A 139 17.99 -9.48 -21.44
N TYR A 140 16.70 -9.82 -21.37
CA TYR A 140 16.13 -10.98 -22.04
C TYR A 140 16.22 -10.86 -23.57
N LYS A 141 15.88 -9.69 -24.15
CA LYS A 141 16.03 -9.43 -25.60
C LYS A 141 17.47 -9.62 -26.08
N LYS A 142 18.45 -9.11 -25.31
CA LYS A 142 19.88 -9.30 -25.62
C LYS A 142 20.29 -10.77 -25.54
N TYR A 143 19.79 -11.51 -24.55
CA TYR A 143 20.05 -12.94 -24.41
C TYR A 143 19.46 -13.74 -25.58
N ASP A 144 18.19 -13.50 -25.91
CA ASP A 144 17.49 -14.18 -27.02
C ASP A 144 18.16 -13.91 -28.37
N TYR A 145 18.55 -12.66 -28.63
CA TYR A 145 19.32 -12.29 -29.82
C TYR A 145 20.62 -13.09 -29.93
N LYS A 146 21.42 -13.14 -28.85
CA LYS A 146 22.68 -13.92 -28.82
C LYS A 146 22.43 -15.41 -29.03
N LYS A 147 21.36 -15.96 -28.44
CA LYS A 147 20.98 -17.37 -28.59
C LYS A 147 20.65 -17.70 -30.05
N LYS A 148 19.79 -16.88 -30.68
CA LYS A 148 19.43 -17.01 -32.10
C LYS A 148 20.65 -16.88 -33.01
N LYS A 149 21.52 -15.90 -32.76
CA LYS A 149 22.72 -15.71 -33.58
C LYS A 149 23.70 -16.87 -33.46
N ARG A 150 23.86 -17.47 -32.27
CA ARG A 150 24.67 -18.68 -32.07
C ARG A 150 24.08 -19.89 -32.79
N ALA A 151 22.75 -20.04 -32.79
CA ALA A 151 22.07 -21.11 -33.52
C ALA A 151 22.30 -20.95 -35.04
N GLN A 152 22.12 -19.74 -35.58
CA GLN A 152 22.39 -19.41 -36.98
C GLN A 152 23.84 -19.72 -37.37
N LEU A 153 24.82 -19.25 -36.60
CA LEU A 153 26.24 -19.53 -36.86
C LEU A 153 26.55 -21.04 -36.83
N LYS A 154 25.89 -21.81 -35.96
CA LYS A 154 26.04 -23.27 -35.89
C LYS A 154 25.45 -23.95 -37.12
N GLU A 155 24.28 -23.50 -37.59
CA GLU A 155 23.67 -23.99 -38.83
C GLU A 155 24.53 -23.64 -40.06
N GLU A 156 25.01 -22.41 -40.15
CA GLU A 156 25.92 -21.95 -41.21
C GLU A 156 27.23 -22.76 -41.23
N TRP A 157 27.80 -23.06 -40.05
CA TRP A 157 28.98 -23.92 -39.94
C TRP A 157 28.69 -25.35 -40.39
N LYS A 158 27.57 -25.96 -39.96
CA LYS A 158 27.17 -27.30 -40.41
C LYS A 158 27.00 -27.39 -41.92
N LYS A 159 26.36 -26.38 -42.53
CA LYS A 159 26.17 -26.28 -43.98
C LYS A 159 27.50 -26.17 -44.73
N ARG A 160 28.46 -25.40 -44.21
CA ARG A 160 29.79 -25.24 -44.80
C ARG A 160 30.59 -26.54 -44.81
N GLU A 161 30.51 -27.32 -43.73
CA GLU A 161 31.21 -28.59 -43.58
C GLU A 161 30.47 -29.78 -44.24
N GLY A 162 29.30 -29.56 -44.84
CA GLY A 162 28.50 -30.62 -45.48
C GLY A 162 27.91 -31.65 -44.50
N LEU A 163 27.73 -31.29 -43.23
CA LEU A 163 27.25 -32.15 -42.13
C LEU A 163 25.72 -32.12 -41.96
N GLU A 164 24.95 -31.98 -43.04
CA GLU A 164 23.48 -32.05 -43.00
C GLU A 164 22.95 -33.48 -42.87
#